data_AF-A0A7I9Y6D7-F1
#
_entry.id   AF-A0A7I9Y6D7-F1
#
_cell.length_a   1.000
_cell.length_b   1.000
_cell.length_c   1.000
_cell.angle_alpha   90.00
_cell.angle_beta   90.00
_cell.angle_gamma   90.00
#
_symmetry.space_group_name_H-M   'P 1'
#
loop_
_entity.id
_entity.type
_entity.pdbx_description
1 polymer ?
#
loop_
_entity_poly.entity_id
_entity_poly.type
_entity_poly.pdbx_seq_one_letter_code
_entity_poly.pdbx_strand_id
1 'polypeptide(L)' 'MAGRLVPKGTTVALSYGGADRDPSRYADADEVHLDRKGAALRVWPRAAPVPGLALARLELRLTLEAAARADSRVLPRERD' A
#
# COMPACT_ATOMS: atom_id res chain seq x y z
N MET A 1 7.80 10.87 -20.45
CA MET A 1 7.73 9.83 -19.40
C MET A 1 8.99 9.01 -19.42
N ALA A 2 9.74 8.93 -18.31
CA ALA A 2 10.98 8.13 -18.19
C ALA A 2 11.93 8.23 -19.42
N GLY A 3 12.25 9.46 -19.83
CA GLY A 3 13.11 9.72 -21.00
C GLY A 3 12.46 9.58 -22.38
N ARG A 4 11.17 9.21 -22.46
CA ARG A 4 10.42 9.10 -23.74
C ARG A 4 9.42 10.24 -23.93
N LEU A 5 9.28 10.69 -25.18
CA LEU A 5 8.20 11.59 -25.58
C LEU A 5 6.88 10.81 -25.64
N VAL A 6 5.83 11.37 -25.03
CA VAL A 6 4.48 10.80 -25.04
C VAL A 6 3.56 11.83 -25.71
N PRO A 7 2.93 11.49 -26.84
CA PRO A 7 2.02 12.40 -27.52
C PRO A 7 0.84 12.85 -26.65
N LYS A 8 0.29 14.01 -26.99
CA LYS A 8 -0.93 14.51 -26.33
C LYS A 8 -2.08 13.53 -26.56
N GLY A 9 -2.84 13.25 -25.51
CA GLY A 9 -3.99 12.36 -25.57
C GLY A 9 -3.64 10.86 -25.50
N THR A 10 -2.36 10.50 -25.36
CA THR A 10 -1.98 9.11 -25.10
C THR A 10 -2.45 8.68 -23.72
N THR A 11 -3.25 7.62 -23.65
CA THR A 11 -3.61 6.95 -22.40
C THR A 11 -2.41 6.20 -21.85
N VAL A 12 -2.11 6.42 -20.58
CA VAL A 12 -1.01 5.75 -19.86
C VAL A 12 -1.58 5.01 -18.67
N ALA A 13 -1.26 3.73 -18.54
CA ALA A 13 -1.61 2.95 -17.36
C ALA A 13 -0.65 3.28 -16.20
N LEU A 14 -1.20 3.39 -14.99
CA LEU A 14 -0.42 3.59 -13.77
C LEU A 14 -0.42 2.28 -12.97
N SER A 15 0.76 1.69 -12.81
CA SER A 15 0.96 0.53 -11.94
C SER A 15 1.38 0.98 -10.54
N TYR A 16 0.40 1.27 -9.68
CA TYR A 16 0.68 1.66 -8.29
C TYR A 16 1.31 0.52 -7.49
N GLY A 17 0.88 -0.72 -7.71
CA GLY A 17 1.50 -1.89 -7.08
C GLY A 17 2.99 -2.03 -7.43
N GLY A 18 3.37 -1.71 -8.67
CA GLY A 18 4.79 -1.64 -9.05
C GLY A 18 5.55 -0.54 -8.33
N ALA A 19 4.94 0.64 -8.16
CA ALA A 19 5.54 1.76 -7.43
C ALA A 19 5.64 1.50 -5.90
N ASP A 20 4.74 0.71 -5.33
CA ASP A 20 4.78 0.29 -3.92
C ASP A 20 5.89 -0.76 -3.66
N ARG A 21 6.43 -1.37 -4.72
CA ARG A 21 7.54 -2.33 -4.68
C ARG A 21 8.87 -1.78 -5.22
N ASP A 22 8.99 -0.46 -5.39
CA ASP A 22 10.19 0.17 -5.95
C ASP A 22 11.41 0.00 -5.00
N PRO A 23 12.45 -0.77 -5.38
CA PRO A 23 13.62 -1.02 -4.54
C PRO A 23 14.51 0.22 -4.38
N SER A 24 14.40 1.22 -5.25
CA SER A 24 15.09 2.51 -5.08
C SER A 24 14.51 3.33 -3.92
N ARG A 25 13.30 2.97 -3.46
CA ARG A 25 12.55 3.69 -2.45
C ARG A 25 12.32 2.88 -1.16
N TYR A 26 12.17 1.56 -1.28
CA TYR A 26 11.93 0.67 -0.16
C TYR A 26 12.97 -0.45 -0.16
N ALA A 27 13.82 -0.50 0.87
CA ALA A 27 14.67 -1.66 1.12
C ALA A 27 13.79 -2.88 1.42
N ASP A 28 14.14 -4.06 0.92
CA ASP A 28 13.33 -5.28 1.05
C ASP A 28 11.87 -5.04 0.64
N ALA A 29 11.69 -4.50 -0.57
CA ALA A 29 10.39 -4.03 -1.06
C ALA A 29 9.33 -5.15 -1.13
N ASP A 30 9.77 -6.41 -1.25
CA ASP A 30 8.90 -7.58 -1.31
C ASP A 30 8.57 -8.18 0.05
N GLU A 31 9.19 -7.69 1.12
CA GLU A 31 8.94 -8.12 2.49
C GLU A 31 7.91 -7.23 3.20
N VAL A 32 7.21 -7.83 4.17
CA VAL A 32 6.24 -7.13 5.01
C VAL A 32 6.93 -6.62 6.27
N HIS A 33 6.96 -5.30 6.45
CA HIS A 33 7.50 -4.66 7.65
C HIS A 33 6.43 -3.77 8.28
N LEU A 34 5.95 -4.16 9.47
CA LEU A 34 4.91 -3.41 10.20
C LEU A 34 5.43 -2.07 10.73
N ASP A 35 6.73 -1.97 11.02
CA ASP A 35 7.36 -0.78 11.64
C ASP A 35 7.98 0.19 10.62
N ARG A 36 7.73 0.00 9.31
CA ARG A 36 8.33 0.82 8.26
C ARG A 36 7.84 2.27 8.37
N LYS A 37 8.75 3.17 8.76
CA LYS A 37 8.46 4.62 8.86
C LYS A 37 8.14 5.20 7.49
N GLY A 38 7.08 6.01 7.41
CA GLY A 38 6.67 6.68 6.18
C GLY A 38 6.00 5.77 5.13
N ALA A 39 5.67 4.52 5.49
CA ALA A 39 4.80 3.67 4.69
C ALA A 39 3.36 4.22 4.73
N ALA A 40 2.98 4.98 3.71
CA ALA A 40 1.60 5.35 3.48
C ALA A 40 1.05 4.44 2.40
N LEU A 41 -0.16 3.90 2.59
CA LEU A 41 -1.02 3.43 1.51
C LEU A 41 -1.19 4.60 0.53
N ARG A 42 -0.33 4.69 -0.49
CA ARG A 42 -0.38 5.73 -1.51
C ARG A 42 -1.35 5.31 -2.58
N VAL A 43 -2.63 5.38 -2.22
CA VAL A 43 -3.69 5.39 -3.20
C VAL A 43 -3.63 6.78 -3.84
N TRP A 44 -3.05 6.88 -5.05
CA TRP A 44 -2.84 8.13 -5.82
C TRP A 44 -1.77 9.13 -5.27
N PRO A 45 -1.27 10.06 -6.10
CA PRO A 45 -0.34 11.08 -5.70
C PRO A 45 -1.06 12.11 -4.83
N ARG A 46 -0.24 12.87 -4.13
CA ARG A 46 -0.51 13.94 -3.15
C ARG A 46 -1.51 15.04 -3.60
N ALA A 47 -2.07 14.96 -4.81
CA ALA A 47 -2.87 15.99 -5.46
C ALA A 47 -4.39 15.89 -5.20
N ALA A 48 -4.92 14.74 -4.75
CA ALA A 48 -6.33 14.62 -4.37
C ALA A 48 -6.55 13.53 -3.31
N PRO A 49 -7.41 13.75 -2.31
CA PRO A 49 -7.81 12.72 -1.37
C PRO A 49 -8.58 11.62 -2.11
N VAL A 50 -8.30 10.36 -1.78
CA VAL A 50 -9.06 9.22 -2.30
C VAL A 50 -10.39 9.12 -1.56
N PRO A 51 -11.53 9.30 -2.24
CA PRO A 51 -12.83 9.10 -1.62
C PRO A 51 -12.91 7.69 -1.04
N GLY A 52 -13.38 7.58 0.21
CA GLY A 52 -13.51 6.29 0.90
C GLY A 52 -12.26 5.78 1.61
N LEU A 53 -11.08 6.41 1.47
CA LEU A 53 -9.87 5.93 2.15
C LEU A 53 -10.00 5.87 3.68
N ALA A 54 -10.68 6.85 4.27
CA ALA A 54 -10.95 6.86 5.71
C ALA A 54 -11.88 5.71 6.12
N LEU A 55 -12.93 5.45 5.34
CA LEU A 55 -13.87 4.35 5.59
C LEU A 55 -13.20 2.99 5.43
N ALA A 56 -12.47 2.78 4.33
CA ALA A 56 -11.75 1.53 4.07
C ALA A 56 -10.73 1.20 5.18
N ARG A 57 -10.07 2.24 5.75
CA ARG A 57 -9.18 2.06 6.90
C ARG A 57 -9.92 1.63 8.16
N LEU A 58 -11.10 2.21 8.41
CA LEU A 58 -11.93 1.82 9.55
C LEU A 58 -12.44 0.39 9.41
N GLU A 59 -12.95 0.03 8.23
CA GLU A 59 -13.43 -1.32 7.93
C GLU A 59 -12.31 -2.34 8.11
N LEU A 60 -11.13 -2.11 7.52
CA LEU A 60 -9.98 -3.00 7.68
C LEU A 60 -9.59 -3.17 9.15
N ARG A 61 -9.55 -2.08 9.93
CA ARG A 61 -9.24 -2.13 11.36
C ARG A 61 -10.23 -3.00 12.12
N LEU A 62 -11.53 -2.76 11.94
CA LEU A 62 -12.58 -3.52 12.61
C LEU A 62 -12.54 -5.00 12.22
N THR A 63 -12.29 -5.30 10.95
CA THR A 63 -12.14 -6.68 10.46
C THR A 63 -10.94 -7.39 11.09
N LEU A 64 -9.78 -6.73 11.16
CA LEU A 64 -8.58 -7.30 11.78
C LEU A 64 -8.76 -7.51 13.29
N GLU A 65 -9.38 -6.55 13.99
CA GLU A 65 -9.70 -6.67 15.41
C GLU A 65 -10.68 -7.82 15.69
N ALA A 66 -11.71 -7.97 14.85
CA ALA A 66 -12.66 -9.08 14.97
C ALA A 66 -12.00 -10.43 14.68
N ALA A 67 -11.16 -10.53 13.65
CA ALA A 67 -10.45 -11.75 13.29
C ALA A 67 -9.50 -12.20 14.42
N ALA A 68 -8.75 -11.28 15.02
CA ALA A 68 -7.83 -11.58 16.12
C ALA A 68 -8.55 -12.07 17.39
N ARG A 69 -9.77 -11.59 17.65
CA ARG A 69 -10.61 -12.07 18.77
C ARG A 69 -11.20 -13.45 18.50
N ALA A 70 -11.52 -13.75 17.25
CA ALA A 70 -12.16 -15.00 16.85
C ALA A 70 -11.18 -16.17 16.75
N ASP A 71 -9.91 -15.92 16.39
CA ASP A 71 -8.88 -16.96 16.31
C ASP A 71 -7.52 -16.43 16.79
N SER A 72 -7.05 -16.95 17.92
CA SER A 72 -5.76 -16.58 18.53
C SER A 72 -4.54 -17.00 17.71
N ARG A 73 -4.71 -17.84 16.69
CA ARG A 73 -3.64 -18.25 15.75
C ARG A 73 -3.40 -17.23 14.63
N VAL A 74 -4.22 -16.18 14.54
CA VAL A 74 -4.07 -15.06 13.59
C VAL A 74 -3.02 -14.05 14.07
N LEU A 75 -2.46 -14.23 15.27
CA LEU A 75 -1.30 -13.45 15.72
C LEU A 75 -0.06 -13.79 14.87
N PRO A 76 0.80 -12.80 14.57
CA PRO A 76 2.02 -13.05 13.83
C PRO A 76 2.86 -14.10 14.56
N ARG A 77 3.29 -15.14 13.84
CA ARG A 77 4.33 -16.04 14.35
C ARG A 77 5.59 -15.21 14.59
N GLU A 78 6.05 -15.14 15.84
CA GLU A 78 7.42 -14.69 16.10
C GLU A 78 8.37 -15.61 15.32
N ARG A 79 9.32 -15.02 14.61
CA ARG A 79 10.39 -15.76 13.95
C ARG A 79 11.45 -16.07 14.99
N ASP A 80 11.69 -17.37 15.22
CA ASP A 80 12.88 -17.89 15.92
C ASP A 80 14.19 -17.49 15.19
#